data_AF-A0A2E8B9A9-F1
#
_entry.id   AF-A0A2E8B9A9-F1
#
_cell.length_a   1.000
_cell.length_b   1.000
_cell.length_c   1.000
_cell.angle_alpha   90.00
_cell.angle_beta   90.00
_cell.angle_gamma   90.00
#
_symmetry.space_group_name_H-M   'P 1'
#
loop_
_entity.id
_entity.type
_entity.pdbx_description
1 polymer ?
#
loop_
_entity_poly.entity_id
_entity_poly.type
_entity_poly.pdbx_seq_one_letter_code
_entity_poly.pdbx_strand_id
1 'polypeptide(L)'
;MASHKSLDPENPDILYGSTSSLWDARHSIEWGIKRIAALGLQGIEPYAKQIEQHRSNPLALKEKFTAANVTLIDVSNGAKDQSTNFIDPEETEKTIEDHVAFAR
;
A
#
# COMPACT_ATOMS: atom_id res chain seq x y z
N MET A 1 -3.23 9.81 -15.19
CA MET A 1 -2.93 9.91 -13.74
C MET A 1 -4.19 10.42 -13.05
N ALA A 2 -4.42 10.09 -11.78
CA ALA A 2 -5.55 10.62 -11.01
C ALA A 2 -5.45 12.15 -10.92
N SER A 3 -6.58 12.86 -11.06
CA SER A 3 -6.64 14.31 -10.92
C SER A 3 -7.25 14.60 -9.55
N HIS A 4 -6.37 14.87 -8.59
CA HIS A 4 -6.77 15.11 -7.21
C HIS A 4 -7.13 16.58 -7.01
N LYS A 5 -8.17 16.83 -6.19
CA LYS A 5 -8.33 18.14 -5.56
C LYS A 5 -7.20 18.31 -4.54
N SER A 6 -6.51 19.45 -4.54
CA SER A 6 -5.52 19.74 -3.50
C SER A 6 -6.19 19.75 -2.13
N LEU A 7 -5.54 19.12 -1.15
CA LEU A 7 -5.93 19.19 0.25
C LEU A 7 -5.02 20.14 1.04
N ASP A 8 -3.81 20.41 0.53
CA ASP A 8 -2.90 21.39 1.11
C ASP A 8 -3.24 22.79 0.55
N PRO A 9 -3.43 23.81 1.40
CA PRO A 9 -3.77 25.16 0.96
C PRO A 9 -2.58 25.94 0.37
N GLU A 10 -1.34 25.51 0.59
CA GLU A 10 -0.11 26.21 0.20
C GLU A 10 0.67 25.46 -0.88
N ASN A 11 0.72 24.12 -0.81
CA ASN A 11 1.47 23.27 -1.73
C ASN A 11 0.57 22.24 -2.44
N PRO A 12 0.02 22.57 -3.62
CA PRO A 12 -0.92 21.70 -4.33
C PRO A 12 -0.32 20.38 -4.83
N ASP A 13 1.02 20.22 -4.75
CA ASP A 13 1.71 18.99 -5.16
C ASP A 13 1.77 17.94 -4.03
N ILE A 14 1.41 18.30 -2.78
CA ILE A 14 1.34 17.34 -1.67
C ILE A 14 0.05 16.52 -1.76
N LEU A 15 0.22 15.19 -1.71
CA LEU A 15 -0.88 14.24 -1.61
C LEU A 15 -0.93 13.65 -0.19
N TYR A 16 -2.14 13.55 0.36
CA TYR A 16 -2.36 12.90 1.66
C TYR A 16 -2.99 11.54 1.47
N GLY A 17 -2.34 10.53 2.03
CA GLY A 17 -2.78 9.15 1.98
C GLY A 17 -2.68 8.46 3.32
N SER A 18 -2.89 7.15 3.30
CA SER A 18 -2.74 6.31 4.48
C SER A 18 -2.07 4.98 4.13
N THR A 19 -1.33 4.45 5.09
CA THR A 19 -0.80 3.09 4.99
C THR A 19 -1.85 2.07 5.42
N SER A 20 -1.80 0.88 4.81
CA SER A 20 -2.76 -0.19 5.10
C SER A 20 -2.72 -0.75 6.50
N SER A 21 -1.71 -0.42 7.31
CA SER A 21 -1.65 -0.80 8.72
C SER A 21 -2.91 -0.43 9.50
N LEU A 22 -3.64 0.61 9.08
CA LEU A 22 -4.91 1.00 9.69
C LEU A 22 -6.05 -0.03 9.53
N TRP A 23 -6.01 -0.88 8.50
CA TRP A 23 -7.07 -1.88 8.22
C TRP A 23 -6.57 -3.29 7.95
N ASP A 24 -5.26 -3.48 7.86
CA ASP A 24 -4.67 -4.77 7.57
C ASP A 24 -5.13 -5.86 8.55
N ALA A 25 -5.11 -7.10 8.07
CA ALA A 25 -5.71 -8.30 8.67
C ALA A 25 -7.24 -8.29 8.84
N ARG A 26 -7.94 -7.16 8.63
CA ARG A 26 -9.39 -7.03 8.82
C ARG A 26 -10.15 -6.81 7.52
N HIS A 27 -9.54 -6.11 6.57
CA HIS A 27 -10.17 -5.72 5.32
C HIS A 27 -9.23 -5.86 4.12
N SER A 28 -9.81 -6.07 2.93
CA SER A 28 -9.06 -6.17 1.68
C SER A 28 -8.62 -4.79 1.16
N ILE A 29 -7.73 -4.78 0.17
CA ILE A 29 -7.32 -3.55 -0.50
C ILE A 29 -8.50 -2.84 -1.19
N GLU A 30 -9.46 -3.59 -1.75
CA GLU A 30 -10.66 -3.02 -2.37
C GLU A 30 -11.56 -2.30 -1.38
N TRP A 31 -11.63 -2.79 -0.14
CA TRP A 31 -12.29 -2.07 0.95
C TRP A 31 -11.52 -0.79 1.29
N GLY A 32 -10.19 -0.87 1.38
CA GLY A 32 -9.32 0.28 1.65
C GLY A 32 -9.48 1.39 0.62
N ILE A 33 -9.45 1.06 -0.68
CA ILE A 33 -9.67 1.99 -1.80
C ILE A 33 -11.00 2.75 -1.62
N LYS A 34 -12.08 2.02 -1.36
CA LYS A 34 -13.41 2.63 -1.15
C LYS A 34 -13.44 3.52 0.08
N ARG A 35 -12.81 3.08 1.18
CA ARG A 35 -12.80 3.82 2.44
C ARG A 35 -12.01 5.12 2.34
N ILE A 36 -10.86 5.09 1.69
CA ILE A 36 -9.96 6.24 1.50
C ILE A 36 -10.61 7.28 0.59
N ALA A 37 -11.21 6.84 -0.52
CA ALA A 37 -12.00 7.72 -1.38
C ALA A 37 -13.16 8.39 -0.61
N ALA A 38 -13.89 7.63 0.21
CA ALA A 38 -15.01 8.17 1.00
C ALA A 38 -14.58 9.19 2.07
N LEU A 39 -13.34 9.10 2.56
CA LEU A 39 -12.74 10.07 3.50
C LEU A 39 -12.16 11.30 2.79
N GLY A 40 -12.12 11.31 1.45
CA GLY A 40 -11.54 12.40 0.66
C GLY A 40 -10.01 12.41 0.66
N LEU A 41 -9.35 11.32 1.06
CA LEU A 41 -7.90 11.17 0.97
C LEU A 41 -7.48 10.71 -0.43
N GLN A 42 -6.24 11.00 -0.80
CA GLN A 42 -5.76 10.94 -2.19
C GLN A 42 -4.92 9.69 -2.50
N GLY A 43 -4.49 8.92 -1.50
CA GLY A 43 -3.69 7.74 -1.79
C GLY A 43 -3.55 6.70 -0.69
N ILE A 44 -2.96 5.57 -1.07
CA ILE A 44 -2.72 4.40 -0.22
C ILE A 44 -1.31 3.86 -0.44
N GLU A 45 -0.68 3.47 0.66
CA GLU A 45 0.47 2.56 0.69
C GLU A 45 0.03 1.22 1.31
N PRO A 46 -0.22 0.16 0.53
CA PRO A 46 -0.54 -1.15 1.09
C PRO A 46 0.71 -1.95 1.44
N TYR A 47 0.61 -2.87 2.39
CA TYR A 47 1.58 -3.96 2.52
C TYR A 47 1.49 -4.88 1.30
N ALA A 48 2.62 -5.40 0.84
CA ALA A 48 2.70 -6.24 -0.36
C ALA A 48 1.73 -7.43 -0.32
N LYS A 49 1.57 -8.09 0.83
CA LYS A 49 0.59 -9.20 1.00
C LYS A 49 -0.86 -8.84 0.64
N GLN A 50 -1.28 -7.58 0.79
CA GLN A 50 -2.67 -7.18 0.47
C GLN A 50 -2.95 -7.14 -1.03
N ILE A 51 -1.90 -6.99 -1.84
CA ILE A 51 -2.01 -6.84 -3.29
C ILE A 51 -1.38 -8.00 -4.06
N GLU A 52 -0.83 -8.98 -3.37
CA GLU A 52 -0.13 -10.14 -3.96
C GLU A 52 -0.97 -10.87 -5.02
N GLN A 53 -2.29 -11.01 -4.77
CA GLN A 53 -3.23 -11.63 -5.73
C GLN A 53 -3.33 -10.88 -7.07
N HIS A 54 -2.93 -9.60 -7.11
CA HIS A 54 -2.92 -8.77 -8.31
C HIS A 54 -1.55 -8.78 -9.01
N ARG A 55 -0.54 -9.51 -8.51
CA ARG A 55 0.82 -9.53 -9.10
C ARG A 55 0.83 -10.01 -10.55
N SER A 56 -0.01 -11.00 -10.89
CA SER A 56 -0.13 -11.50 -12.26
C SER A 56 -0.91 -10.57 -13.20
N ASN A 57 -1.69 -9.63 -12.65
CA ASN A 57 -2.45 -8.65 -13.42
C ASN A 57 -2.53 -7.30 -12.67
N PRO A 58 -1.42 -6.54 -12.60
CA PRO A 58 -1.37 -5.28 -11.87
C PRO A 58 -2.28 -4.20 -12.49
N LEU A 59 -2.64 -4.33 -13.77
CA LEU A 59 -3.55 -3.40 -14.44
C LEU A 59 -4.97 -3.46 -13.85
N ALA A 60 -5.45 -4.65 -13.47
CA ALA A 60 -6.74 -4.80 -12.81
C ALA A 60 -6.79 -4.07 -11.45
N LEU A 61 -5.67 -4.05 -10.71
CA LEU A 61 -5.58 -3.26 -9.48
C LEU A 61 -5.56 -1.76 -9.79
N LYS A 62 -4.75 -1.34 -10.76
CA LYS A 62 -4.66 0.06 -11.21
C LYS A 62 -6.02 0.63 -11.62
N GLU A 63 -6.84 -0.16 -12.30
CA GLU A 63 -8.21 0.24 -12.68
C GLU A 63 -9.08 0.57 -11.47
N LYS A 64 -8.99 -0.21 -10.38
CA LYS A 64 -9.75 0.02 -9.15
C LYS A 64 -9.33 1.33 -8.47
N PHE A 65 -8.04 1.58 -8.38
CA PHE A 65 -7.49 2.84 -7.87
C PHE A 65 -7.92 4.03 -8.73
N THR A 66 -7.81 3.90 -10.06
CA THR A 66 -8.19 4.94 -11.02
C THR A 66 -9.69 5.27 -10.92
N ALA A 67 -10.54 4.26 -10.86
CA ALA A 67 -11.99 4.43 -10.75
C ALA A 67 -12.42 5.13 -9.45
N ALA A 68 -11.65 4.97 -8.38
CA ALA A 68 -11.92 5.61 -7.10
C ALA A 68 -11.26 7.01 -6.96
N ASN A 69 -10.51 7.46 -7.98
CA ASN A 69 -9.62 8.62 -7.90
C ASN A 69 -8.70 8.56 -6.66
N VAL A 70 -8.06 7.41 -6.44
CA VAL A 70 -7.07 7.18 -5.38
C VAL A 70 -5.75 6.77 -6.03
N THR A 71 -4.64 7.31 -5.55
CA THR A 71 -3.29 6.94 -6.00
C THR A 71 -2.76 5.77 -5.17
N LEU A 72 -2.22 4.74 -5.83
CA LEU A 72 -1.29 3.82 -5.18
C LEU A 72 0.04 4.56 -5.02
N ILE A 73 0.39 4.96 -3.80
CA ILE A 73 1.55 5.84 -3.52
C ILE A 73 2.85 5.04 -3.59
N ASP A 74 2.88 3.93 -2.87
CA ASP A 74 3.97 2.98 -2.78
C ASP A 74 3.40 1.62 -2.37
N VAL A 75 4.23 0.59 -2.21
CA VAL A 75 3.88 -0.72 -1.65
C VAL A 75 4.91 -1.08 -0.59
N SER A 76 4.48 -1.11 0.66
CA SER A 76 5.31 -1.50 1.80
C SER A 76 5.66 -3.00 1.75
N ASN A 77 6.68 -3.40 2.51
CA ASN A 77 7.16 -4.78 2.60
C ASN A 77 6.12 -5.75 3.21
N GLY A 78 6.55 -6.99 3.46
CA GLY A 78 5.68 -8.01 4.03
C GLY A 78 4.82 -8.69 2.96
N ALA A 79 5.47 -9.11 1.86
CA ALA A 79 4.86 -10.06 0.94
C ALA A 79 4.53 -11.38 1.67
N LYS A 80 3.73 -12.24 1.03
CA LYS A 80 3.46 -13.56 1.61
C LYS A 80 4.79 -14.28 1.85
N ASP A 81 4.94 -14.83 3.06
CA ASP A 81 6.13 -15.55 3.54
C ASP A 81 7.39 -14.70 3.80
N GLN A 82 7.35 -13.37 3.57
CA GLN A 82 8.42 -12.44 3.92
C GLN A 82 8.32 -12.03 5.39
N SER A 83 9.34 -12.32 6.20
CA SER A 83 9.44 -11.80 7.55
C SER A 83 9.64 -10.29 7.56
N THR A 84 9.07 -9.60 8.55
CA THR A 84 9.26 -8.16 8.80
C THR A 84 9.60 -7.85 10.27
N ASN A 85 10.03 -8.86 11.03
CA ASN A 85 10.34 -8.72 12.46
C ASN A 85 11.85 -8.51 12.67
N PHE A 86 12.24 -7.24 12.68
CA PHE A 86 13.63 -6.84 12.94
C PHE A 86 13.97 -6.71 14.44
N ILE A 87 13.00 -6.95 15.32
CA ILE A 87 13.16 -6.70 16.77
C ILE A 87 13.43 -8.00 17.52
N ASP A 88 12.79 -9.10 17.11
CA ASP A 88 13.05 -10.41 17.68
C ASP A 88 14.43 -10.92 17.23
N PRO A 89 15.39 -11.15 18.16
CA PRO A 89 16.70 -11.68 17.82
C PRO A 89 16.63 -13.03 17.10
N GLU A 90 15.62 -13.86 17.38
CA GLU A 90 15.44 -15.17 16.74
C GLU A 90 14.97 -15.05 15.27
N GLU A 91 14.33 -13.94 14.90
CA GLU A 91 13.82 -13.72 13.54
C GLU A 91 14.69 -12.76 12.71
N THR A 92 15.65 -12.07 13.34
CA THR A 92 16.42 -10.99 12.70
C THR A 92 17.22 -11.48 11.49
N GLU A 93 17.94 -12.60 11.59
CA GLU A 93 18.76 -13.15 10.49
C GLU A 93 17.89 -13.45 9.27
N LYS A 94 16.81 -14.23 9.47
CA LYS A 94 15.82 -14.53 8.44
C LYS A 94 15.23 -13.25 7.84
N THR A 95 14.86 -12.28 8.67
CA THR A 95 14.25 -11.03 8.20
C THR A 95 15.20 -10.25 7.29
N ILE A 96 16.49 -10.20 7.61
CA ILE A 96 17.51 -9.59 6.74
C ILE A 96 17.61 -10.35 5.41
N GLU A 97 17.71 -11.69 5.46
CA GLU A 97 17.79 -12.53 4.27
C GLU A 97 16.59 -12.33 3.34
N ASP A 98 15.38 -12.33 3.90
CA ASP A 98 14.13 -12.09 3.18
C ASP A 98 14.11 -10.72 2.47
N HIS A 99 14.63 -9.67 3.12
CA HIS A 99 14.71 -8.34 2.53
C HIS A 99 15.78 -8.23 1.45
N VAL A 100 16.93 -8.88 1.64
CA VAL A 100 17.98 -8.96 0.61
C VAL A 100 17.47 -9.73 -0.62
N ALA A 101 16.73 -10.81 -0.43
CA ALA A 101 16.12 -11.57 -1.52
C ALA A 101 15.06 -10.75 -2.27
N PHE A 102 14.23 -9.98 -1.56
CA PHE A 102 13.24 -9.09 -2.17
C PHE A 102 13.85 -7.96 -3.00
N ALA A 103 14.99 -7.42 -2.59
CA ALA A 103 15.64 -6.28 -3.25
C ALA A 103 16.55 -6.66 -4.43
N ARG A 104 16.79 -7.95 -4.67
CA ARG A 104 17.61 -8.47 -5.78
C ARG A 104 16.77 -8.71 -7.03
#